data_AF-A0A7W4BJP0-F1
#
_entry.id   AF-A0A7W4BJP0-F1
#
_cell.length_a   1.000
_cell.length_b   1.000
_cell.length_c   1.000
_cell.angle_alpha   90.00
_cell.angle_beta   90.00
_cell.angle_gamma   90.00
#
_symmetry.space_group_name_H-M   'P 1'
#
loop_
_entity.id
_entity.type
_entity.pdbx_description
1 polymer ?
#
loop_
_entity_poly.entity_id
_entity_poly.type
_entity_poly.pdbx_seq_one_letter_code
_entity_poly.pdbx_strand_id
1 'polypeptide(L)'
;MKSVLLLFIINHLCFFIAAEFFTGTLSKLSGNSFLSVIGIIYAFVGFPLQLLIELLLLIGFCYQLFNVGKYQASAPLWLAFFASIMLMFNFFE
;
A
#
# COMPACT_ATOMS: atom_id res chain seq x y z
N MET A 1 5.08 2.79 17.18
CA MET A 1 4.69 3.85 16.22
C MET A 1 5.60 3.88 15.01
N LYS A 2 6.92 4.07 15.18
CA LYS A 2 7.88 4.19 14.07
C LYS A 2 7.81 3.01 13.08
N SER A 3 7.90 1.78 13.58
CA SER A 3 7.85 0.59 12.73
C SER A 3 6.50 0.41 12.05
N VAL A 4 5.39 0.76 12.73
CA VAL A 4 4.04 0.63 12.16
C VAL A 4 3.83 1.64 11.03
N LEU A 5 4.21 2.90 11.24
CA LEU A 5 4.18 3.93 10.19
C LEU A 5 5.09 3.59 9.00
N LEU A 6 6.29 3.06 9.27
CA LEU A 6 7.20 2.61 8.23
C LEU A 6 6.62 1.45 7.42
N LEU A 7 6.00 0.47 8.08
CA LEU A 7 5.33 -0.64 7.40
C LEU A 7 4.13 -0.18 6.57
N PHE A 8 3.37 0.81 7.05
CA PHE A 8 2.32 1.45 6.26
C PHE A 8 2.86 2.09 4.98
N ILE A 9 3.91 2.91 5.11
CA ILE A 9 4.55 3.56 3.96
C ILE A 9 5.03 2.50 2.95
N ILE A 10 5.69 1.44 3.42
CA ILE A 10 6.14 0.35 2.56
C ILE A 10 4.94 -0.34 1.89
N ASN A 11 3.86 -0.63 2.64
CA ASN A 11 2.67 -1.28 2.10
C ASN A 11 2.01 -0.44 1.00
N HIS A 12 1.87 0.87 1.21
CA HIS A 12 1.33 1.80 0.22
C HIS A 12 2.24 1.91 -1.02
N LEU A 13 3.56 1.99 -0.84
CA LEU A 13 4.50 2.04 -1.95
C LEU A 13 4.48 0.74 -2.77
N CYS A 14 4.40 -0.42 -2.11
CA CYS A 14 4.24 -1.70 -2.80
C CYS A 14 2.95 -1.74 -3.62
N PHE A 15 1.84 -1.22 -3.08
CA PHE A 15 0.58 -1.14 -3.82
C PHE A 15 0.73 -0.24 -5.04
N PHE A 16 1.26 0.97 -4.84
CA PHE A 16 1.44 1.95 -5.90
C PHE A 16 2.32 1.41 -7.03
N ILE A 17 3.46 0.80 -6.70
CA ILE A 17 4.36 0.19 -7.70
C ILE A 17 3.67 -0.95 -8.46
N ALA A 18 2.94 -1.83 -7.75
CA ALA A 18 2.22 -2.90 -8.39
C ALA A 18 1.12 -2.35 -9.32
N ALA A 19 0.39 -1.34 -8.87
CA ALA A 19 -0.69 -0.73 -9.61
C ALA A 19 -0.19 -0.03 -10.89
N GLU A 20 0.86 0.80 -10.78
CA GLU A 20 1.55 1.42 -11.92
C GLU A 20 2.14 0.39 -12.89
N PHE A 21 2.72 -0.70 -12.36
CA PHE A 21 3.22 -1.78 -13.19
C PHE A 21 2.09 -2.42 -14.01
N PHE A 22 0.93 -2.70 -13.40
CA PHE A 22 -0.19 -3.29 -14.13
C PHE A 22 -0.82 -2.31 -15.12
N THR A 23 -1.10 -1.06 -14.75
CA THR A 23 -1.69 -0.06 -15.67
C THR A 23 -0.74 0.31 -16.82
N GLY A 24 0.55 0.50 -16.52
CA GLY A 24 1.58 0.83 -17.50
C GLY A 24 1.93 -0.33 -18.43
N THR A 25 1.74 -1.58 -17.99
CA THR A 25 2.02 -2.76 -18.81
C THR A 25 0.80 -3.22 -19.60
N LEU A 26 -0.42 -3.11 -19.06
CA LEU A 26 -1.68 -3.34 -19.79
C LEU A 26 -1.82 -2.38 -20.99
N SER A 27 -1.41 -1.11 -20.82
CA SER A 27 -1.49 -0.11 -21.89
C SER A 27 -0.48 -0.34 -23.04
N LYS A 28 0.64 -1.04 -22.78
CA LYS A 28 1.69 -1.30 -23.78
C LYS A 28 1.63 -2.69 -24.42
N LEU A 29 0.90 -3.64 -23.84
CA LEU A 29 0.89 -5.05 -24.28
C LEU A 29 -0.53 -5.60 -24.48
N SER A 30 -1.32 -4.94 -25.34
CA SER A 30 -2.65 -5.36 -25.79
C SER A 30 -2.70 -6.69 -26.58
N GLY A 31 -1.79 -7.64 -26.30
CA GLY A 31 -1.76 -8.95 -26.95
C GLY A 31 -0.94 -10.04 -26.26
N ASN A 32 -0.33 -9.82 -25.09
CA ASN A 32 0.56 -10.81 -24.48
C ASN A 32 -0.09 -11.52 -23.28
N SER A 33 -0.49 -12.79 -23.48
CA SER A 33 -1.28 -13.60 -22.53
C SER A 33 -0.62 -13.80 -21.16
N PHE A 34 0.72 -13.81 -21.10
CA PHE A 34 1.48 -14.01 -19.86
C PHE A 34 1.26 -12.88 -18.83
N LEU A 35 1.19 -11.63 -19.28
CA LEU A 35 0.98 -10.48 -18.40
C LEU A 35 -0.44 -10.40 -17.85
N SER A 36 -1.42 -10.84 -18.65
CA SER A 36 -2.80 -11.00 -18.19
C SER A 36 -2.89 -12.02 -17.05
N VAL A 37 -2.16 -13.14 -17.15
CA VAL A 37 -2.10 -14.15 -16.07
C VAL A 37 -1.48 -13.58 -14.79
N ILE A 38 -0.38 -12.82 -14.88
CA ILE A 38 0.25 -12.19 -13.70
C ILE A 38 -0.70 -11.18 -13.05
N GLY A 39 -1.39 -10.35 -13.84
CA GLY A 39 -2.39 -9.41 -13.33
C GLY A 39 -3.55 -10.11 -12.62
N ILE A 40 -4.04 -11.22 -13.17
CA ILE A 40 -5.07 -12.05 -12.54
C ILE A 40 -4.57 -12.63 -11.21
N ILE A 41 -3.35 -13.20 -11.18
CA ILE A 41 -2.76 -13.75 -9.95
C ILE A 41 -2.63 -12.65 -8.88
N TYR A 42 -2.16 -11.46 -9.25
CA TYR A 42 -2.08 -10.34 -8.33
C TYR A 42 -3.47 -9.91 -7.83
N ALA A 43 -4.47 -9.80 -8.71
CA ALA A 43 -5.82 -9.41 -8.31
C ALA A 43 -6.48 -10.40 -7.34
N PHE A 44 -6.26 -11.71 -7.51
CA PHE A 44 -6.88 -12.74 -6.66
C PHE A 44 -6.08 -13.11 -5.41
N VAL A 45 -4.76 -12.93 -5.43
CA VAL A 45 -3.88 -13.36 -4.33
C VAL A 45 -3.13 -12.19 -3.72
N GLY A 46 -2.46 -11.39 -4.55
CA GLY A 46 -1.66 -10.25 -4.10
C GLY A 46 -2.50 -9.18 -3.41
N PHE A 47 -3.55 -8.70 -4.07
CA PHE A 47 -4.40 -7.63 -3.58
C PHE A 47 -5.15 -7.99 -2.28
N PRO A 48 -5.80 -9.17 -2.15
CA PRO A 48 -6.43 -9.56 -0.89
C PRO A 48 -5.44 -9.71 0.26
N LEU A 49 -4.24 -10.25 -0.01
CA LEU A 49 -3.19 -10.35 1.01
C LEU A 49 -2.68 -8.97 1.42
N GLN A 50 -2.56 -8.04 0.48
CA GLN A 50 -2.17 -6.66 0.75
C GLN A 50 -3.22 -5.89 1.54
N LEU A 51 -4.51 -6.10 1.26
CA LEU A 51 -5.62 -5.59 2.07
C LEU A 51 -5.61 -6.17 3.49
N LEU A 52 -5.29 -7.45 3.64
CA LEU A 52 -5.18 -8.07 4.97
C LEU A 52 -4.03 -7.44 5.77
N ILE A 53 -2.87 -7.24 5.14
CA ILE A 53 -1.73 -6.55 5.76
C ILE A 53 -2.12 -5.12 6.15
N GLU A 54 -2.77 -4.39 5.26
CA GLU A 54 -3.27 -3.03 5.52
C GLU A 54 -4.20 -3.00 6.74
N LEU A 55 -5.14 -3.94 6.82
CA LEU A 55 -6.06 -4.04 7.96
C LEU A 55 -5.32 -4.33 9.27
N LEU A 56 -4.34 -5.24 9.26
CA LEU A 56 -3.52 -5.55 10.44
C LEU A 56 -2.70 -4.34 10.88
N LEU A 57 -2.11 -3.61 9.93
CA LEU A 57 -1.37 -2.37 10.20
C LEU A 57 -2.29 -1.29 10.77
N LEU A 58 -3.51 -1.14 10.24
CA LEU A 58 -4.51 -0.21 10.73
C LEU A 58 -4.93 -0.52 12.17
N ILE A 59 -5.21 -1.79 12.47
CA ILE A 59 -5.51 -2.22 13.85
C ILE A 59 -4.32 -1.93 14.76
N GLY A 60 -3.09 -2.26 14.33
CA GLY A 60 -1.87 -1.99 15.09
C GLY A 60 -1.62 -0.50 15.33
N PHE A 61 -1.96 0.35 14.36
CA PHE A 61 -1.84 1.80 14.45
C PHE A 61 -2.88 2.39 15.39
N CYS A 62 -4.15 1.99 15.26
CA CYS A 62 -5.21 2.37 16.20
C CYS A 62 -4.86 1.94 17.62
N TYR A 63 -4.37 0.71 17.81
CA TYR A 63 -3.92 0.24 19.13
C TYR A 63 -2.81 1.13 19.70
N GLN A 64 -1.82 1.52 18.90
CA GLN A 64 -0.73 2.38 19.35
C GLN A 64 -1.17 3.83 19.63
N LEU A 65 -2.15 4.35 18.88
CA LEU A 65 -2.74 5.66 19.11
C LEU A 65 -3.55 5.72 20.40
N PHE A 66 -4.50 4.78 20.56
CA PHE A 66 -5.52 4.86 21.61
C PHE A 66 -5.10 4.20 22.92
N ASN A 67 -4.42 3.05 22.88
CA ASN A 67 -4.08 2.31 24.11
C ASN A 67 -2.68 2.65 24.64
N VAL A 68 -1.72 2.90 23.75
CA VAL A 68 -0.33 3.14 24.15
C VAL A 68 0.00 4.63 24.24
N GLY A 69 -0.72 5.49 23.50
CA GLY A 69 -0.50 6.95 23.49
C GLY A 69 0.89 7.37 23.02
N LYS A 70 1.62 6.48 22.31
CA LYS A 70 3.01 6.73 21.89
C LYS A 70 3.05 7.31 20.49
N TYR A 71 2.88 8.63 20.39
CA TYR A 71 3.03 9.41 19.15
C TYR A 71 4.50 9.64 18.72
N GLN A 72 5.45 8.88 19.28
CA GLN A 72 6.91 9.14 19.22
C GLN A 72 7.55 8.90 17.83
N ALA A 73 6.80 8.97 16.74
CA ALA A 73 7.37 9.01 15.40
C ALA A 73 7.87 10.43 15.07
N SER A 74 8.94 10.50 14.28
CA SER A 74 9.50 11.78 13.86
C SER A 74 8.58 12.46 12.85
N ALA A 75 8.57 13.80 12.82
CA ALA A 75 7.83 14.59 11.85
C ALA A 75 8.00 14.13 10.38
N PRO A 76 9.21 13.84 9.87
CA PRO A 76 9.37 13.32 8.51
C PRO A 76 8.67 11.98 8.27
N LEU A 77 8.58 11.10 9.28
CA LEU A 77 7.90 9.82 9.14
C LEU A 77 6.37 10.01 9.02
N TRP A 78 5.82 10.95 9.78
CA TRP A 78 4.42 11.34 9.65
C TRP A 78 4.12 11.95 8.29
N LEU A 79 4.97 12.87 7.82
CA LEU A 79 4.83 13.46 6.48
C LEU A 79 4.89 12.39 5.38
N ALA A 80 5.83 11.46 5.47
CA ALA A 80 5.93 10.35 4.52
C ALA A 80 4.70 9.45 4.53
N PHE A 81 4.13 9.19 5.71
CA PHE A 81 2.88 8.44 5.84
C PHE A 81 1.70 9.18 5.19
N PHE A 82 1.49 10.46 5.47
CA PHE A 82 0.44 11.24 4.82
C PHE A 82 0.65 11.35 3.30
N ALA A 83 1.89 11.56 2.84
CA ALA A 83 2.21 11.57 1.42
C ALA A 83 1.88 10.22 0.75
N SER A 84 2.18 9.10 1.41
CA SER A 84 1.85 7.76 0.90
C SER A 84 0.33 7.53 0.80
N ILE A 85 -0.45 8.09 1.73
CA ILE A 85 -1.93 8.05 1.66
C ILE A 85 -2.43 8.91 0.49
N MET A 86 -1.90 10.12 0.31
CA MET A 86 -2.28 11.00 -0.79
C MET A 86 -1.97 10.35 -2.16
N LEU A 87 -0.85 9.65 -2.28
CA LEU A 87 -0.51 8.87 -3.48
C LEU A 87 -1.54 7.77 -3.77
N MET A 88 -2.00 7.07 -2.73
CA MET A 88 -3.05 6.06 -2.88
C MET A 88 -4.35 6.69 -3.38
N PHE A 89 -4.79 7.81 -2.79
CA PHE A 89 -6.03 8.47 -3.20
C PHE A 89 -5.99 9.00 -4.65
N ASN A 90 -4.89 9.61 -5.05
CA ASN A 90 -4.72 10.13 -6.41
C ASN A 90 -4.70 9.01 -7.47
N PHE A 91 -4.40 7.77 -7.09
CA PHE A 91 -4.49 6.63 -7.99
C PHE A 91 -5.94 6.16 -8.23
N PHE A 92 -6.87 6.45 -7.30
CA PHE A 92 -8.28 6.06 -7.40
C PHE A 92 -9.19 7.13 -8.03
N GLU A 93 -8.70 8.36 -8.25
CA GLU A 93 -9.37 9.40 -9.05
C GLU A 93 -9.13 9.21 -10.55
#